data_AF-A0A368MZY6-F1
#
_entry.id   AF-A0A368MZY6-F1
#
_cell.length_a   1.000
_cell.length_b   1.000
_cell.length_c   1.000
_cell.angle_alpha   90.00
_cell.angle_beta   90.00
_cell.angle_gamma   90.00
#
_symmetry.space_group_name_H-M   'P 1'
#
loop_
_entity.id
_entity.type
_entity.pdbx_description
1 polymer ?
#
loop_
_entity_poly.entity_id
_entity_poly.type
_entity_poly.pdbx_seq_one_letter_code
_entity_poly.pdbx_strand_id
1 'polypeptide(L)'
;MAEVAAAEVPPMKSEQITQWLAAAPAVYQWSREHPETASAHQITDITQLSEVFSQRVRASGKDSEALSQLLSKHGFNNYDEWSQMFERLMLAVSALNMRAKNIGPSLRDAMTQLANDQDIDEETRDRLLQEYAAVMKTIEVLETVPDEDINAVAPFEPQIRAWLDSAR
;
A
#
# COMPACT_ATOMS: atom_id res chain seq x y z
N MET A 1 -6.68 30.53 -16.63
CA MET A 1 -6.14 29.19 -16.38
C MET A 1 -6.84 28.68 -15.14
N ALA A 2 -7.70 27.69 -15.26
CA ALA A 2 -8.39 27.12 -14.12
C ALA A 2 -7.47 26.08 -13.48
N GLU A 3 -7.02 26.37 -12.27
CA GLU A 3 -6.32 25.45 -11.40
C GLU A 3 -7.30 24.33 -11.05
N VAL A 4 -7.02 23.12 -11.56
CA VAL A 4 -7.79 21.94 -11.20
C VAL A 4 -7.38 21.63 -9.77
N ALA A 5 -8.15 22.11 -8.79
CA ALA A 5 -8.02 21.68 -7.42
C ALA A 5 -8.14 20.14 -7.43
N ALA A 6 -7.04 19.45 -7.11
CA ALA A 6 -7.07 18.03 -6.85
C ALA A 6 -8.12 17.83 -5.76
N ALA A 7 -9.15 17.02 -6.03
CA ALA A 7 -10.17 16.72 -5.03
C ALA A 7 -9.45 16.19 -3.78
N GLU A 8 -9.48 16.96 -2.69
CA GLU A 8 -8.91 16.53 -1.42
C GLU A 8 -9.66 15.29 -0.97
N VAL A 9 -8.98 14.14 -1.02
CA VAL A 9 -9.55 12.90 -0.50
C VAL A 9 -9.71 13.09 1.00
N PRO A 10 -10.91 12.93 1.57
CA PRO A 10 -11.10 13.16 2.99
C PRO A 10 -10.23 12.21 3.82
N PRO A 11 -9.74 12.67 4.99
CA PRO A 11 -8.96 11.83 5.89
C PRO A 11 -9.65 10.52 6.23
N MET A 12 -8.86 9.45 6.38
CA MET A 12 -9.34 8.17 6.86
C MET A 12 -9.92 8.31 8.28
N LYS A 13 -11.12 7.75 8.47
CA LYS A 13 -11.77 7.70 9.78
C LYS A 13 -11.45 6.39 10.48
N SER A 14 -11.32 6.42 11.81
CA SER A 14 -11.08 5.23 12.64
C SER A 14 -12.13 4.13 12.43
N GLU A 15 -13.37 4.51 12.14
CA GLU A 15 -14.45 3.58 11.81
C GLU A 15 -14.14 2.78 10.54
N GLN A 16 -13.65 3.44 9.47
CA GLN A 16 -13.30 2.77 8.22
C GLN A 16 -12.15 1.79 8.41
N ILE A 17 -11.16 2.15 9.24
CA ILE A 17 -10.03 1.27 9.59
C ILE A 17 -10.54 0.03 10.33
N THR A 18 -11.47 0.22 11.28
CA THR A 18 -12.06 -0.87 12.05
C THR A 18 -12.93 -1.79 11.20
N GLN A 19 -13.74 -1.21 10.30
CA GLN A 19 -14.53 -1.96 9.31
C GLN A 19 -13.62 -2.80 8.41
N TRP A 20 -12.52 -2.21 7.94
CA TRP A 20 -11.54 -2.93 7.13
C TRP A 20 -10.91 -4.10 7.90
N LEU A 21 -10.44 -3.87 9.13
CA LEU A 21 -9.87 -4.91 10.00
C LEU A 21 -10.87 -6.05 10.29
N ALA A 22 -12.16 -5.73 10.41
CA ALA A 22 -13.21 -6.72 10.60
C ALA A 22 -13.50 -7.54 9.32
N ALA A 23 -13.39 -6.93 8.15
CA ALA A 23 -13.61 -7.59 6.85
C ALA A 23 -12.41 -8.45 6.42
N ALA A 24 -11.20 -8.02 6.77
CA ALA A 24 -9.96 -8.57 6.22
C ALA A 24 -9.79 -10.09 6.42
N PRO A 25 -10.12 -10.72 7.57
CA PRO A 25 -10.07 -12.17 7.72
C PRO A 25 -11.00 -12.91 6.77
N ALA A 26 -12.22 -12.39 6.56
CA ALA A 26 -13.21 -13.03 5.69
C ALA A 26 -12.80 -12.93 4.22
N VAL A 27 -12.30 -11.77 3.79
CA VAL A 27 -11.75 -11.58 2.43
C VAL A 27 -10.53 -12.46 2.21
N TYR A 28 -9.65 -12.59 3.20
CA TYR A 28 -8.49 -13.47 3.11
C TYR A 28 -8.89 -14.94 2.95
N GLN A 29 -9.81 -15.45 3.78
CA GLN A 29 -10.30 -16.82 3.63
C GLN A 29 -10.94 -17.05 2.25
N TRP A 30 -11.78 -16.11 1.81
CA TRP A 30 -12.37 -16.17 0.47
C TRP A 30 -11.29 -16.24 -0.62
N SER A 31 -10.23 -15.42 -0.54
CA SER A 31 -9.15 -15.43 -1.55
C SER A 31 -8.38 -16.75 -1.61
N ARG A 32 -8.30 -17.49 -0.50
CA ARG A 32 -7.68 -18.83 -0.46
C ARG A 32 -8.54 -19.90 -1.13
N GLU A 33 -9.86 -19.73 -1.08
CA GLU A 33 -10.82 -20.61 -1.75
C GLU A 33 -10.90 -20.31 -3.26
N HIS A 34 -10.46 -19.13 -3.70
CA HIS A 34 -10.51 -18.63 -5.07
C HIS A 34 -9.12 -18.20 -5.58
N PRO A 35 -8.13 -19.12 -5.66
CA PRO A 35 -6.73 -18.81 -5.94
C PRO A 35 -6.47 -18.15 -7.30
N GLU A 36 -7.38 -18.33 -8.26
CA GLU A 36 -7.39 -17.64 -9.56
C GLU A 36 -7.46 -16.11 -9.42
N THR A 37 -7.97 -15.61 -8.29
CA THR A 37 -8.01 -14.19 -7.97
C THR A 37 -6.72 -13.68 -7.32
N ALA A 38 -5.85 -14.59 -6.83
CA ALA A 38 -4.70 -14.31 -5.98
C ALA A 38 -3.32 -14.27 -6.69
N SER A 39 -3.25 -14.40 -8.03
CA SER A 39 -1.96 -14.59 -8.74
C SER A 39 -0.97 -13.40 -8.60
N ALA A 40 0.03 -13.54 -7.72
CA ALA A 40 0.91 -12.48 -7.21
C ALA A 40 2.03 -11.95 -8.12
N HIS A 41 2.02 -12.18 -9.44
CA HIS A 41 3.25 -12.04 -10.24
C HIS A 41 3.59 -10.63 -10.78
N GLN A 42 2.84 -9.56 -10.48
CA GLN A 42 3.05 -8.27 -11.17
C GLN A 42 2.77 -7.00 -10.34
N ILE A 43 2.70 -7.09 -9.02
CA ILE A 43 2.54 -5.88 -8.20
C ILE A 43 3.93 -5.33 -7.89
N THR A 44 4.40 -4.41 -8.72
CA THR A 44 5.66 -3.68 -8.52
C THR A 44 5.45 -2.27 -7.96
N ASP A 45 4.21 -1.81 -7.90
CA ASP A 45 3.85 -0.46 -7.47
C ASP A 45 2.73 -0.52 -6.41
N ILE A 46 3.07 -0.06 -5.21
CA ILE A 46 2.16 -0.04 -4.05
C ILE A 46 0.97 0.91 -4.26
N THR A 47 1.08 1.87 -5.18
CA THR A 47 0.01 2.84 -5.51
C THR A 47 -1.00 2.32 -6.54
N GLN A 48 -0.81 1.10 -7.00
CA GLN A 48 -1.70 0.46 -7.98
C GLN A 48 -2.24 -0.88 -7.45
N LEU A 49 -2.07 -1.12 -6.14
CA LEU A 49 -2.56 -2.34 -5.49
C LEU A 49 -4.06 -2.48 -5.72
N SER A 50 -4.83 -1.44 -5.39
CA SER A 50 -6.28 -1.49 -5.45
C SER A 50 -6.77 -1.78 -6.87
N GLU A 51 -6.22 -1.07 -7.86
CA GLU A 51 -6.62 -1.21 -9.25
C GLU A 51 -6.31 -2.60 -9.81
N VAL A 52 -5.09 -3.10 -9.58
CA VAL A 52 -4.67 -4.44 -10.05
C VAL A 52 -5.55 -5.52 -9.44
N PHE A 53 -5.81 -5.45 -8.13
CA PHE A 53 -6.69 -6.41 -7.48
C PHE A 53 -8.13 -6.31 -7.98
N SER A 54 -8.67 -5.10 -8.10
CA SER A 54 -10.02 -4.84 -8.55
C SER A 54 -10.26 -5.32 -9.98
N GLN A 55 -9.30 -5.18 -10.89
CA GLN A 55 -9.40 -5.73 -12.24
C GLN A 55 -9.50 -7.25 -12.22
N ARG A 56 -8.73 -7.93 -11.37
CA ARG A 56 -8.72 -9.40 -11.27
C ARG A 56 -10.00 -9.95 -10.70
N VAL A 57 -10.48 -9.35 -9.61
CA VAL A 57 -11.77 -9.72 -9.02
C VAL A 57 -12.87 -9.53 -10.06
N ARG A 58 -12.92 -8.40 -10.78
CA ARG A 58 -13.90 -8.20 -11.86
C ARG A 58 -13.80 -9.25 -12.96
N ALA A 59 -12.59 -9.69 -13.32
CA ALA A 59 -12.38 -10.73 -14.33
C ALA A 59 -12.84 -12.14 -13.88
N SER A 60 -12.99 -12.40 -12.57
CA SER A 60 -13.44 -13.70 -12.04
C SER A 60 -14.94 -13.99 -12.26
N GLY A 61 -15.74 -12.98 -12.59
CA GLY A 61 -17.17 -13.18 -12.84
C GLY A 61 -17.97 -13.41 -11.55
N LYS A 62 -18.57 -14.60 -11.37
CA LYS A 62 -19.50 -14.88 -10.25
C LYS A 62 -18.86 -14.71 -8.87
N ASP A 63 -17.57 -14.93 -8.78
CA ASP A 63 -16.81 -14.81 -7.53
C ASP A 63 -16.76 -13.34 -7.07
N SER A 64 -16.75 -12.38 -8.01
CA SER A 64 -16.83 -10.95 -7.70
C SER A 64 -18.14 -10.54 -7.01
N GLU A 65 -19.27 -11.18 -7.36
CA GLU A 65 -20.56 -10.90 -6.74
C GLU A 65 -20.62 -11.48 -5.32
N ALA A 66 -20.13 -12.71 -5.15
CA ALA A 66 -20.04 -13.35 -3.84
C ALA A 66 -19.14 -12.54 -2.87
N LEU A 67 -18.01 -12.03 -3.36
CA LEU A 67 -17.12 -11.17 -2.58
C LEU A 67 -17.77 -9.83 -2.23
N SER A 68 -18.51 -9.22 -3.16
CA SER A 68 -19.24 -7.97 -2.89
C SER A 68 -20.32 -8.16 -1.83
N GLN A 69 -21.05 -9.29 -1.88
CA GLN A 69 -22.02 -9.66 -0.85
C GLN A 69 -21.36 -9.88 0.52
N LEU A 70 -20.17 -10.50 0.54
CA LEU A 70 -19.39 -10.65 1.77
C LEU A 70 -19.02 -9.29 2.36
N LEU A 71 -18.47 -8.40 1.54
CA LEU A 71 -18.01 -7.07 1.92
C LEU A 71 -19.12 -6.14 2.41
N SER A 72 -20.33 -6.24 1.84
CA SER A 72 -21.49 -5.46 2.30
C SER A 72 -21.88 -5.74 3.75
N LYS A 73 -21.62 -6.94 4.26
CA LYS A 73 -21.82 -7.28 5.70
C LYS A 73 -20.88 -6.51 6.62
N HIS A 74 -19.79 -5.96 6.08
CA HIS A 74 -18.79 -5.19 6.79
C HIS A 74 -18.84 -3.68 6.48
N GLY A 75 -19.85 -3.23 5.73
CA GLY A 75 -20.07 -1.80 5.45
C GLY A 75 -19.42 -1.29 4.16
N PHE A 76 -18.84 -2.16 3.33
CA PHE A 76 -18.28 -1.79 2.03
C PHE A 76 -19.29 -2.03 0.91
N ASN A 77 -19.41 -1.11 -0.04
CA ASN A 77 -20.37 -1.25 -1.14
C ASN A 77 -19.90 -2.28 -2.17
N ASN A 78 -18.59 -2.44 -2.34
CA ASN A 78 -17.98 -3.34 -3.31
C ASN A 78 -16.51 -3.60 -2.97
N TYR A 79 -15.88 -4.47 -3.76
CA TYR A 79 -14.46 -4.77 -3.63
C TYR A 79 -13.54 -3.58 -3.88
N ASP A 80 -13.90 -2.67 -4.80
CA ASP A 80 -13.06 -1.51 -5.15
C ASP A 80 -12.92 -0.55 -3.97
N GLU A 81 -14.00 -0.32 -3.21
CA GLU A 81 -13.95 0.49 -2.00
C GLU A 81 -13.06 -0.16 -0.92
N TRP A 82 -13.18 -1.47 -0.74
CA TRP A 82 -12.34 -2.21 0.22
C TRP A 82 -10.86 -2.22 -0.19
N SER A 83 -10.56 -2.38 -1.48
CA SER A 83 -9.20 -2.45 -2.01
C SER A 83 -8.52 -1.07 -1.97
N GLN A 84 -9.25 0.02 -2.25
CA GLN A 84 -8.75 1.39 -2.09
C GLN A 84 -8.45 1.71 -0.62
N MET A 85 -9.30 1.25 0.31
CA MET A 85 -9.04 1.40 1.73
C MET A 85 -7.77 0.63 2.14
N PHE A 86 -7.60 -0.60 1.64
CA PHE A 86 -6.38 -1.38 1.87
C PHE A 86 -5.14 -0.64 1.38
N GLU A 87 -5.17 -0.09 0.17
CA GLU A 87 -4.04 0.65 -0.39
C GLU A 87 -3.68 1.87 0.47
N ARG A 88 -4.67 2.71 0.84
CA ARG A 88 -4.44 3.87 1.72
C ARG A 88 -3.89 3.46 3.08
N LEU A 89 -4.37 2.37 3.66
CA LEU A 89 -3.85 1.80 4.90
C LEU A 89 -2.38 1.41 4.77
N MET A 90 -2.03 0.68 3.71
CA MET A 90 -0.66 0.22 3.48
C MET A 90 0.30 1.38 3.26
N LEU A 91 -0.12 2.40 2.49
CA LEU A 91 0.66 3.62 2.29
C LEU A 91 0.86 4.39 3.61
N ALA A 92 -0.20 4.60 4.40
CA ALA A 92 -0.13 5.32 5.66
C ALA A 92 0.73 4.61 6.72
N VAL A 93 0.60 3.28 6.85
CA VAL A 93 1.46 2.50 7.76
C VAL A 93 2.92 2.49 7.28
N SER A 94 3.16 2.42 5.98
CA SER A 94 4.51 2.48 5.42
C SER A 94 5.14 3.86 5.64
N ALA A 95 4.40 4.94 5.43
CA ALA A 95 4.84 6.31 5.69
C ALA A 95 5.13 6.55 7.18
N LEU A 96 4.26 6.06 8.08
CA LEU A 96 4.48 6.09 9.52
C LEU A 96 5.82 5.43 9.90
N ASN A 97 6.03 4.20 9.42
CA ASN A 97 7.25 3.43 9.68
C ASN A 97 8.50 4.08 9.08
N MET A 98 8.40 4.65 7.88
CA MET A 98 9.46 5.37 7.20
C MET A 98 9.91 6.59 8.00
N ARG A 99 8.95 7.38 8.50
CA ARG A 99 9.21 8.57 9.33
C ARG A 99 9.82 8.18 10.67
N ALA A 100 9.27 7.17 11.34
CA ALA A 100 9.79 6.69 12.62
C ALA A 100 11.25 6.21 12.55
N LYS A 101 11.66 5.66 11.39
CA LYS A 101 13.02 5.14 11.14
C LYS A 101 13.93 6.10 10.38
N ASN A 102 13.45 7.30 10.03
CA ASN A 102 14.18 8.28 9.23
C ASN A 102 14.74 7.71 7.91
N ILE A 103 14.00 6.81 7.26
CA ILE A 103 14.49 6.04 6.09
C ILE A 103 14.80 6.97 4.90
N GLY A 104 13.92 7.93 4.60
CA GLY A 104 14.09 8.82 3.44
C GLY A 104 15.40 9.60 3.46
N PRO A 105 15.69 10.39 4.51
CA PRO A 105 16.98 11.08 4.64
C PRO A 105 18.18 10.13 4.65
N SER A 106 18.08 9.02 5.38
CA SER A 106 19.18 8.03 5.46
C SER A 106 19.51 7.42 4.08
N LEU A 107 18.50 7.19 3.24
CA LEU A 107 18.73 6.66 1.89
C LEU A 107 19.37 7.69 0.96
N ARG A 108 18.94 8.96 1.04
CA ARG A 108 19.56 10.05 0.26
C ARG A 108 21.02 10.26 0.62
N ASP A 109 21.35 10.17 1.91
CA ASP A 109 22.74 10.25 2.39
C ASP A 109 23.56 9.06 1.87
N ALA A 110 23.01 7.84 1.93
CA ALA A 110 23.66 6.63 1.42
C ALA A 110 23.93 6.71 -0.10
N MET A 111 22.97 7.21 -0.89
CA MET A 111 23.16 7.43 -2.33
C MET A 111 24.28 8.45 -2.60
N THR A 112 24.33 9.52 -1.81
CA THR A 112 25.38 10.56 -1.93
C THR A 112 26.75 9.99 -1.58
N GLN A 113 26.85 9.16 -0.55
CA GLN A 113 28.09 8.49 -0.18
C GLN A 113 28.55 7.52 -1.26
N LEU A 114 27.64 6.66 -1.75
CA LEU A 114 27.91 5.70 -2.83
C LEU A 114 28.40 6.39 -4.10
N ALA A 115 27.80 7.53 -4.47
CA ALA A 115 28.21 8.27 -5.67
C ALA A 115 29.65 8.80 -5.58
N ASN A 116 30.15 9.05 -4.37
CA ASN A 116 31.48 9.61 -4.11
C ASN A 116 32.53 8.58 -3.66
N ASP A 117 32.11 7.34 -3.40
CA ASP A 117 33.00 6.26 -2.96
C ASP A 117 34.00 5.92 -4.08
N GLN A 118 35.29 5.80 -3.76
CA GLN A 118 36.34 5.48 -4.73
C GLN A 118 36.75 4.01 -4.68
N ASP A 119 36.24 3.24 -3.71
CA ASP A 119 36.59 1.83 -3.50
C ASP A 119 35.69 0.87 -4.33
N ILE A 120 34.61 1.39 -4.91
CA ILE A 120 33.72 0.66 -5.82
C ILE A 120 33.93 1.06 -7.29
N ASP A 121 33.96 0.05 -8.14
CA ASP A 121 33.99 0.23 -9.59
C ASP A 121 32.71 0.89 -10.12
N GLU A 122 32.81 1.49 -11.30
CA GLU A 122 31.74 2.28 -11.93
C GLU A 122 30.50 1.44 -12.24
N GLU A 123 30.68 0.21 -12.75
CA GLU A 123 29.57 -0.67 -13.10
C GLU A 123 28.75 -1.07 -11.85
N THR A 124 29.45 -1.45 -10.77
CA THR A 124 28.82 -1.78 -9.50
C THR A 124 28.11 -0.57 -8.89
N ARG A 125 28.72 0.62 -8.95
CA ARG A 125 28.14 1.87 -8.46
C ARG A 125 26.86 2.22 -9.20
N ASP A 126 26.88 2.17 -10.52
CA ASP A 126 25.72 2.50 -11.36
C ASP A 126 24.56 1.56 -11.10
N ARG A 127 24.82 0.25 -10.95
CA ARG A 127 23.80 -0.73 -10.60
C ARG A 127 23.16 -0.41 -9.24
N LEU A 128 23.97 -0.14 -8.22
CA LEU A 128 23.47 0.18 -6.89
C LEU A 128 22.69 1.50 -6.86
N LEU A 129 23.14 2.52 -7.60
CA LEU A 129 22.41 3.78 -7.75
C LEU A 129 21.05 3.59 -8.43
N GLN A 130 20.96 2.72 -9.44
CA GLN A 130 19.69 2.38 -10.09
C GLN A 130 18.73 1.67 -9.12
N GLU A 131 19.22 0.72 -8.34
CA GLU A 131 18.42 0.02 -7.31
C GLU A 131 17.91 1.02 -6.26
N TYR A 132 18.78 1.91 -5.76
CA TYR A 132 18.37 2.93 -4.81
C TYR A 132 17.39 3.94 -5.41
N ALA A 133 17.58 4.36 -6.66
CA ALA A 133 16.65 5.25 -7.34
C ALA A 133 15.24 4.64 -7.47
N ALA A 134 15.13 3.32 -7.65
CA ALA A 134 13.84 2.64 -7.66
C ALA A 134 13.15 2.71 -6.28
N VAL A 135 13.90 2.46 -5.19
CA VAL A 135 13.39 2.61 -3.82
C VAL A 135 13.03 4.06 -3.51
N MET A 136 13.80 5.01 -4.03
CA MET A 136 13.63 6.43 -3.79
C MET A 136 12.27 6.92 -4.32
N LYS A 137 11.83 6.42 -5.49
CA LYS A 137 10.49 6.68 -6.02
C LYS A 137 9.38 6.23 -5.06
N THR A 138 9.54 5.08 -4.42
CA THR A 138 8.57 4.62 -3.40
C THR A 138 8.57 5.55 -2.19
N ILE A 139 9.73 6.00 -1.73
CA ILE A 139 9.81 6.96 -0.62
C ILE A 139 9.16 8.29 -0.97
N GLU A 140 9.38 8.81 -2.19
CA GLU A 140 8.73 10.04 -2.67
C GLU A 140 7.20 9.91 -2.59
N VAL A 141 6.64 8.78 -3.02
CA VAL A 141 5.21 8.48 -2.85
C VAL A 141 4.82 8.53 -1.37
N LEU A 142 5.57 7.84 -0.49
CA LEU A 142 5.25 7.79 0.93
C LEU A 142 5.37 9.16 1.64
N GLU A 143 6.23 10.04 1.14
CA GLU A 143 6.35 11.43 1.62
C GLU A 143 5.12 12.28 1.24
N THR A 144 4.38 11.91 0.20
CA THR A 144 3.13 12.59 -0.20
C THR A 144 1.88 12.12 0.54
N VAL A 145 1.99 11.06 1.37
CA VAL A 145 0.84 10.55 2.13
C VAL A 145 0.38 11.59 3.16
N PRO A 146 -0.93 11.93 3.22
CA PRO A 146 -1.44 12.93 4.16
C PRO A 146 -1.14 12.60 5.62
N ASP A 147 -0.77 13.63 6.39
CA ASP A 147 -0.48 13.48 7.82
C ASP A 147 -1.70 12.99 8.60
N GLU A 148 -2.90 13.40 8.19
CA GLU A 148 -4.15 12.99 8.80
C GLU A 148 -4.37 11.47 8.66
N ASP A 149 -4.04 10.90 7.49
CA ASP A 149 -4.12 9.47 7.25
C ASP A 149 -3.09 8.71 8.09
N ILE A 150 -1.85 9.22 8.19
CA ILE A 150 -0.79 8.66 9.03
C ILE A 150 -1.21 8.66 10.51
N ASN A 151 -1.76 9.78 10.98
CA ASN A 151 -2.23 9.93 12.35
C ASN A 151 -3.46 9.04 12.64
N ALA A 152 -4.35 8.86 11.67
CA ALA A 152 -5.52 7.99 11.81
C ALA A 152 -5.14 6.52 11.95
N VAL A 153 -4.10 6.04 11.24
CA VAL A 153 -3.64 4.65 11.32
C VAL A 153 -2.72 4.36 12.50
N ALA A 154 -2.04 5.37 13.04
CA ALA A 154 -1.05 5.17 14.11
C ALA A 154 -1.55 4.37 15.32
N PRO A 155 -2.78 4.57 15.85
CA PRO A 155 -3.31 3.76 16.95
C PRO A 155 -3.58 2.29 16.57
N PHE A 156 -3.73 1.99 15.28
CA PHE A 156 -4.07 0.69 14.75
C PHE A 156 -2.86 -0.08 14.19
N GLU A 157 -1.68 0.55 14.10
CA GLU A 157 -0.47 -0.08 13.54
C GLU A 157 -0.18 -1.48 14.11
N PRO A 158 -0.25 -1.72 15.44
CA PRO A 158 0.01 -3.05 15.97
C PRO A 158 -0.98 -4.11 15.50
N GLN A 159 -2.25 -3.73 15.32
CA GLN A 159 -3.31 -4.63 14.85
C GLN A 159 -3.17 -4.91 13.36
N ILE A 160 -2.90 -3.87 12.56
CA ILE A 160 -2.65 -4.00 11.13
C ILE A 160 -1.43 -4.89 10.88
N ARG A 161 -0.34 -4.68 11.62
CA ARG A 161 0.87 -5.50 11.52
C ARG A 161 0.60 -6.96 11.92
N ALA A 162 -0.06 -7.19 13.05
CA ALA A 162 -0.41 -8.53 13.48
C ALA A 162 -1.27 -9.28 12.44
N TRP A 163 -2.20 -8.58 11.79
CA TRP A 163 -2.99 -9.16 10.70
C TRP A 163 -2.12 -9.50 9.48
N LEU A 164 -1.28 -8.56 9.01
CA LEU A 164 -0.39 -8.77 7.88
C LEU A 164 0.57 -9.95 8.09
N ASP A 165 1.09 -10.10 9.30
CA ASP A 165 1.97 -11.21 9.66
C ASP A 165 1.22 -12.55 9.69
N SER A 166 -0.04 -12.56 10.10
CA SER A 166 -0.89 -13.77 10.11
C SER A 166 -1.39 -14.20 8.72
N ALA A 167 -1.37 -13.28 7.76
CA ALA A 167 -1.87 -13.49 6.39
C ALA A 167 -0.78 -14.01 5.42
N ARG A 168 0.45 -14.16 5.89
CA ARG A 168 1.57 -14.79 5.15
C ARG A 168 1.56 -16.30 5.28
#